data_AF-A0A3E2N3Z3-F1
#
_entry.id   AF-A0A3E2N3Z3-F1
#
_cell.length_a   1.000
_cell.length_b   1.000
_cell.length_c   1.000
_cell.angle_alpha   90.00
_cell.angle_beta   90.00
_cell.angle_gamma   90.00
#
_symmetry.space_group_name_H-M   'P 1'
#
loop_
_entity.id
_entity.type
_entity.pdbx_description
1 polymer ?
#
loop_
_entity_poly.entity_id
_entity_poly.type
_entity_poly.pdbx_seq_one_letter_code
_entity_poly.pdbx_strand_id
1 'polypeptide(L)'
;MDTLSSMNNALSYIEEHLIEDIDYSKVSKIAYCSEYHFKRMFSFLSGLSLSEYIRRRRLTLAALDLKDRDLRIIDIAVKYGYNSADSFSRAFHSMHGILPSEARSENTQLKAYPRNIDSGTWAVFESIGPFPETLQNVWGRIYSEWFPSSGYEAVEGPEILWNESPDTGNPKYRSEIWIPVKKE
;
A
#
# COMPACT_ATOMS: atom_id res chain seq x y z
N MET A 1 14.22 -12.22 -5.69
CA MET A 1 12.91 -11.60 -5.99
C MET A 1 12.83 -10.37 -5.10
N ASP A 2 12.55 -9.20 -5.66
CA ASP A 2 12.51 -7.95 -4.91
C ASP A 2 11.14 -7.78 -4.20
N THR A 3 11.14 -7.77 -2.86
CA THR A 3 9.93 -7.67 -2.05
C THR A 3 9.17 -6.36 -2.29
N LEU A 4 9.86 -5.27 -2.61
CA LEU A 4 9.18 -4.01 -2.95
C LEU A 4 8.46 -4.11 -4.30
N SER A 5 9.06 -4.83 -5.26
CA SER A 5 8.43 -5.08 -6.56
C SER A 5 7.13 -5.89 -6.41
N SER A 6 7.13 -6.96 -5.59
CA SER A 6 5.92 -7.78 -5.39
C SER A 6 4.78 -6.98 -4.73
N MET A 7 5.11 -6.11 -3.76
CA MET A 7 4.15 -5.19 -3.15
C MET A 7 3.56 -4.18 -4.14
N ASN A 8 4.39 -3.58 -4.98
CA ASN A 8 3.94 -2.65 -6.02
C ASN A 8 3.07 -3.33 -7.09
N ASN A 9 3.39 -4.58 -7.44
CA ASN A 9 2.56 -5.38 -8.34
C ASN A 9 1.18 -5.67 -7.72
N ALA A 10 1.14 -5.97 -6.42
CA ALA A 10 -0.13 -6.19 -5.71
C ALA A 10 -0.98 -4.91 -5.63
N LEU A 11 -0.36 -3.73 -5.47
CA LEU A 11 -1.06 -2.45 -5.56
C LEU A 11 -1.57 -2.17 -6.99
N SER A 12 -0.78 -2.49 -8.01
CA SER A 12 -1.16 -2.33 -9.41
C SER A 12 -2.40 -3.16 -9.75
N TYR A 13 -2.45 -4.40 -9.25
CA TYR A 13 -3.64 -5.24 -9.35
C TYR A 13 -4.88 -4.56 -8.71
N ILE A 14 -4.74 -3.95 -7.53
CA ILE A 14 -5.85 -3.24 -6.88
C ILE A 14 -6.32 -2.06 -7.74
N GLU A 15 -5.40 -1.27 -8.30
CA GLU A 15 -5.72 -0.15 -9.18
C GLU A 15 -6.49 -0.59 -10.45
N GLU A 16 -6.14 -1.73 -11.03
CA GLU A 16 -6.82 -2.30 -12.18
C GLU A 16 -8.23 -2.81 -11.86
N HIS A 17 -8.51 -3.17 -10.61
CA HIS A 17 -9.77 -3.76 -10.16
C HIS A 17 -10.58 -2.82 -9.26
N LEU A 18 -10.34 -1.50 -9.34
CA LEU A 18 -11.03 -0.52 -8.47
C LEU A 18 -12.55 -0.52 -8.64
N ILE A 19 -13.09 -0.85 -9.81
CA ILE A 19 -14.53 -0.86 -10.08
C ILE A 19 -15.17 -2.23 -9.85
N GLU A 20 -14.39 -3.21 -9.39
CA GLU A 20 -14.80 -4.59 -9.17
C GLU A 20 -14.61 -4.97 -7.70
N ASP A 21 -15.03 -6.19 -7.36
CA ASP A 21 -14.70 -6.81 -6.09
C ASP A 21 -13.22 -7.25 -6.10
N ILE A 22 -12.44 -6.69 -5.16
CA ILE A 22 -11.01 -6.99 -5.06
C ILE A 22 -10.81 -8.35 -4.41
N ASP A 23 -10.23 -9.29 -5.15
CA ASP A 23 -9.78 -10.58 -4.60
C ASP A 23 -8.48 -10.42 -3.79
N TYR A 24 -8.62 -10.35 -2.47
CA TYR A 24 -7.50 -10.27 -1.54
C TYR A 24 -6.66 -11.56 -1.44
N SER A 25 -7.18 -12.71 -1.87
CA SER A 25 -6.38 -13.92 -2.02
C SER A 25 -5.34 -13.74 -3.13
N LYS A 26 -5.74 -13.13 -4.25
CA LYS A 26 -4.84 -12.78 -5.35
C LYS A 26 -3.82 -11.72 -4.94
N VAL A 27 -4.23 -10.68 -4.21
CA VAL A 27 -3.31 -9.68 -3.61
C VAL A 27 -2.23 -10.38 -2.76
N SER A 28 -2.65 -11.28 -1.87
CA SER A 28 -1.74 -12.00 -0.98
C SER A 28 -0.73 -12.87 -1.76
N LYS A 29 -1.18 -13.54 -2.82
CA LYS A 29 -0.32 -14.34 -3.70
C LYS A 29 0.69 -13.49 -4.46
N ILE A 30 0.28 -12.34 -4.99
CA ILE A 30 1.18 -11.43 -5.72
C ILE A 30 2.21 -10.83 -4.76
N ALA A 31 1.80 -10.44 -3.55
CA ALA A 31 2.66 -9.80 -2.56
C ALA A 31 3.56 -10.79 -1.78
N TYR A 32 3.33 -12.10 -1.91
CA TYR A 32 3.99 -13.15 -1.10
C TYR A 32 3.86 -12.94 0.41
N CYS A 33 2.77 -12.33 0.86
CA CYS A 33 2.47 -12.12 2.28
C CYS A 33 0.97 -12.25 2.55
N SER A 34 0.60 -12.33 3.83
CA SER A 34 -0.81 -12.35 4.21
C SER A 34 -1.49 -11.01 3.90
N GLU A 35 -2.81 -11.05 3.70
CA GLU A 35 -3.62 -9.83 3.55
C GLU A 35 -3.40 -8.83 4.68
N TYR A 36 -3.28 -9.32 5.92
CA TYR A 36 -2.97 -8.50 7.09
C TYR A 36 -1.63 -7.78 6.93
N HIS A 37 -0.57 -8.51 6.56
CA HIS A 37 0.76 -7.92 6.40
C HIS A 37 0.78 -6.90 5.26
N PHE A 38 0.14 -7.22 4.13
CA PHE A 38 0.00 -6.29 3.00
C PHE A 38 -0.69 -4.99 3.44
N LYS A 39 -1.85 -5.09 4.11
CA LYS A 39 -2.60 -3.91 4.59
C LYS A 39 -1.79 -3.09 5.60
N ARG A 40 -1.09 -3.75 6.51
CA ARG A 40 -0.23 -3.10 7.52
C ARG A 40 0.90 -2.33 6.84
N MET A 41 1.60 -2.96 5.90
CA MET A 41 2.70 -2.34 5.18
C MET A 41 2.23 -1.20 4.27
N PHE A 42 1.12 -1.40 3.55
CA PHE A 42 0.48 -0.34 2.77
C PHE A 42 0.15 0.86 3.66
N SER A 43 -0.43 0.64 4.84
CA SER A 43 -0.86 1.73 5.72
C SER A 43 0.32 2.47 6.33
N PHE A 44 1.40 1.74 6.65
CA PHE A 44 2.64 2.33 7.10
C PHE A 44 3.26 3.25 6.04
N LEU A 45 3.34 2.79 4.79
CA LEU A 45 3.97 3.55 3.70
C LEU A 45 3.11 4.71 3.19
N SER A 46 1.79 4.52 3.09
CA SER A 46 0.88 5.54 2.53
C SER A 46 0.30 6.51 3.55
N GLY A 47 0.44 6.22 4.85
CA GLY A 47 -0.23 6.95 5.92
C GLY A 47 -1.76 6.80 5.95
N LEU A 48 -2.34 5.89 5.14
CA LEU A 48 -3.78 5.66 5.04
C LEU A 48 -4.11 4.18 5.11
N SER A 49 -5.31 3.84 5.59
CA SER A 49 -5.79 2.47 5.40
C SER A 49 -5.97 2.17 3.91
N LEU A 50 -5.75 0.90 3.53
CA LEU A 50 -5.99 0.44 2.16
C LEU A 50 -7.45 0.70 1.70
N SER A 51 -8.41 0.59 2.60
CA SER A 51 -9.82 0.89 2.30
C SER A 51 -10.06 2.35 1.99
N GLU A 52 -9.43 3.28 2.72
CA GLU A 52 -9.54 4.71 2.46
C GLU A 52 -8.81 5.09 1.17
N TYR A 53 -7.67 4.46 0.87
CA TYR A 53 -7.01 4.61 -0.43
C TYR A 53 -7.95 4.22 -1.58
N ILE A 54 -8.51 3.00 -1.55
CA ILE A 54 -9.44 2.51 -2.58
C ILE A 54 -10.62 3.48 -2.73
N ARG A 55 -11.17 3.96 -1.60
CA ARG A 55 -12.27 4.95 -1.60
C ARG A 55 -11.88 6.25 -2.31
N ARG A 56 -10.72 6.83 -1.99
CA ARG A 56 -10.23 8.08 -2.61
C ARG A 56 -9.92 7.90 -4.09
N ARG A 57 -9.38 6.75 -4.48
CA ARG A 57 -9.10 6.41 -5.88
C ARG A 57 -10.40 6.26 -6.67
N ARG A 58 -11.38 5.53 -6.15
CA ARG A 58 -12.74 5.42 -6.73
C ARG A 58 -13.40 6.79 -6.90
N LEU A 59 -13.37 7.64 -5.87
CA LEU A 59 -13.95 9.00 -5.93
C LEU A 59 -13.23 9.89 -6.95
N THR A 60 -11.90 9.77 -7.07
CA THR A 60 -11.12 10.48 -8.10
C THR A 60 -11.58 10.10 -9.51
N LEU A 61 -11.76 8.80 -9.78
CA LEU A 61 -12.23 8.32 -11.08
C LEU A 61 -13.70 8.68 -11.34
N ALA A 62 -14.55 8.61 -10.30
CA ALA A 62 -15.94 9.06 -10.38
C ALA A 62 -16.04 10.54 -10.77
N ALA A 63 -15.12 11.37 -10.28
CA ALA A 63 -15.04 12.79 -10.63
C ALA A 63 -14.77 13.02 -12.12
N LEU A 64 -14.03 12.11 -12.77
CA LEU A 64 -13.80 12.13 -14.22
C LEU A 64 -15.06 11.72 -14.98
N ASP A 65 -15.71 10.63 -14.57
CA ASP A 65 -16.95 10.16 -15.20
C ASP A 65 -18.09 11.18 -15.07
N LEU A 66 -18.13 11.96 -13.99
CA LEU A 66 -19.13 13.03 -13.80
C LEU A 66 -19.01 14.16 -14.82
N LYS A 67 -17.91 14.29 -15.57
CA LYS A 67 -17.81 15.25 -16.67
C LYS A 67 -18.70 14.86 -17.85
N ASP A 68 -18.99 13.57 -18.01
CA ASP A 68 -20.00 13.11 -18.95
C ASP A 68 -21.40 13.40 -18.40
N ARG A 69 -22.13 14.28 -19.09
CA ARG A 69 -23.45 14.74 -18.65
C ARG A 69 -24.56 13.73 -18.93
N ASP A 70 -24.32 12.76 -19.79
CA ASP A 70 -25.32 11.76 -20.19
C ASP A 70 -25.42 10.60 -19.18
N LEU A 71 -24.36 10.37 -18.39
CA LEU A 71 -24.37 9.38 -17.32
C LEU A 71 -25.27 9.82 -16.16
N ARG A 72 -26.05 8.92 -15.56
CA ARG A 72 -26.80 9.24 -14.34
C ARG A 72 -25.88 9.12 -13.12
N ILE A 73 -26.04 10.01 -12.14
CA ILE A 73 -25.25 9.99 -10.89
C ILE A 73 -25.35 8.64 -10.18
N ILE A 74 -26.53 8.01 -10.20
CA ILE A 74 -26.71 6.68 -9.60
C ILE A 74 -25.91 5.59 -10.32
N ASP A 75 -25.77 5.65 -11.65
CA ASP A 75 -25.01 4.66 -12.41
C ASP A 75 -23.51 4.80 -12.10
N ILE A 76 -23.02 6.04 -11.97
CA ILE A 76 -21.66 6.33 -11.52
C ILE A 76 -21.45 5.82 -10.08
N ALA A 77 -22.40 6.09 -9.18
CA ALA A 77 -22.33 5.61 -7.80
C ALA A 77 -22.19 4.08 -7.75
N VAL A 78 -23.02 3.34 -8.48
CA VAL A 78 -22.97 1.88 -8.54
C VAL A 78 -21.66 1.39 -9.15
N LYS A 79 -21.19 2.01 -10.25
CA LYS A 79 -19.89 1.68 -10.90
C LYS A 79 -18.72 1.75 -9.92
N TYR A 80 -18.76 2.66 -8.95
CA TYR A 80 -17.71 2.82 -7.94
C TYR A 80 -18.05 2.18 -6.58
N GLY A 81 -18.97 1.21 -6.57
CA GLY A 81 -19.25 0.35 -5.43
C GLY A 81 -20.13 0.99 -4.34
N TYR A 82 -20.95 1.98 -4.68
CA TYR A 82 -21.93 2.57 -3.77
C TYR A 82 -23.34 2.05 -4.07
N ASN A 83 -24.04 1.60 -3.02
CA ASN A 83 -25.39 1.05 -3.14
C ASN A 83 -26.49 2.13 -3.28
N SER A 84 -26.14 3.42 -3.14
CA SER A 84 -27.09 4.52 -3.30
C SER A 84 -26.41 5.83 -3.68
N ALA A 85 -27.13 6.69 -4.42
CA ALA A 85 -26.67 8.03 -4.79
C ALA A 85 -26.39 8.92 -3.56
N ASP A 86 -27.14 8.76 -2.46
CA ASP A 86 -26.93 9.52 -1.23
C ASP A 86 -25.60 9.16 -0.54
N SER A 87 -25.28 7.86 -0.47
CA SER A 87 -24.04 7.40 0.14
C SER A 87 -22.82 7.88 -0.66
N PHE A 88 -22.91 7.79 -1.99
CA PHE A 88 -21.93 8.34 -2.90
C PHE A 88 -21.79 9.86 -2.75
N SER A 89 -22.90 10.61 -2.75
CA SER A 89 -22.88 12.07 -2.65
C SER A 89 -22.23 12.55 -1.35
N ARG A 90 -22.49 11.90 -0.22
CA ARG A 90 -21.81 12.21 1.05
C ARG A 90 -20.31 11.97 0.99
N ALA A 91 -19.89 10.83 0.43
CA ALA A 91 -18.47 10.49 0.30
C ALA A 91 -17.76 11.43 -0.68
N PHE A 92 -18.39 11.72 -1.82
CA PHE A 92 -17.89 12.64 -2.85
C PHE A 92 -17.74 14.05 -2.29
N HIS A 93 -18.76 14.57 -1.61
CA HIS A 93 -18.70 15.88 -0.94
C HIS A 93 -17.61 15.92 0.13
N SER A 94 -17.47 14.86 0.94
CA SER A 94 -16.40 14.77 1.95
C SER A 94 -15.00 14.89 1.34
N MET A 95 -14.78 14.34 0.14
CA MET A 95 -13.49 14.43 -0.54
C MET A 95 -13.33 15.74 -1.30
N HIS A 96 -14.25 16.04 -2.21
CA HIS A 96 -14.11 17.13 -3.18
C HIS A 96 -14.64 18.47 -2.67
N GLY A 97 -15.50 18.48 -1.64
CA GLY A 97 -16.09 19.70 -1.07
C GLY A 97 -17.32 20.24 -1.81
N ILE A 98 -17.80 19.53 -2.84
CA ILE A 98 -18.98 19.88 -3.64
C ILE A 98 -19.81 18.63 -3.93
N LEU A 99 -21.06 18.80 -4.36
CA LEU A 99 -21.94 17.71 -4.74
C LEU A 99 -21.60 17.15 -6.14
N PRO A 100 -21.91 15.88 -6.42
CA PRO A 100 -21.69 15.29 -7.75
C PRO A 100 -22.35 16.05 -8.91
N SER A 101 -23.53 16.64 -8.68
CA SER A 101 -24.24 17.45 -9.68
C SER A 101 -23.48 18.73 -10.05
N GLU A 102 -22.78 19.32 -9.09
CA GLU A 102 -22.00 20.55 -9.27
C GLU A 102 -20.70 20.27 -10.03
N ALA A 103 -20.10 19.09 -9.80
CA ALA A 103 -18.87 18.64 -10.46
C ALA A 103 -18.97 18.57 -12.00
N ARG A 104 -20.18 18.55 -12.57
CA ARG A 104 -20.43 18.57 -14.03
C ARG A 104 -20.09 19.90 -14.70
N SER A 105 -19.89 20.96 -13.92
CA SER A 105 -19.49 22.26 -14.45
C SER A 105 -18.00 22.27 -14.80
N GLU A 106 -17.64 22.88 -15.93
CA GLU A 106 -16.25 23.01 -16.41
C GLU A 106 -15.38 23.83 -15.43
N ASN A 107 -15.99 24.75 -14.67
CA ASN A 107 -15.27 25.64 -13.75
C ASN A 107 -15.05 25.04 -12.35
N THR A 108 -15.25 23.74 -12.15
CA THR A 108 -15.05 23.10 -10.85
C THR A 108 -13.65 22.51 -10.70
N GLN A 109 -12.96 22.89 -9.62
CA GLN A 109 -11.72 22.25 -9.22
C GLN A 109 -12.04 21.02 -8.36
N LEU A 110 -11.61 19.85 -8.83
CA LEU A 110 -11.81 18.58 -8.16
C LEU A 110 -10.47 18.08 -7.61
N LYS A 111 -10.47 17.61 -6.37
CA LYS A 111 -9.29 16.95 -5.80
C LYS A 111 -9.02 15.62 -6.51
N ALA A 112 -7.77 15.34 -6.82
CA ALA A 112 -7.33 14.03 -7.31
C ALA A 112 -6.43 13.39 -6.27
N TYR A 113 -6.66 12.11 -5.96
CA TYR A 113 -5.74 11.35 -5.12
C TYR A 113 -4.80 10.56 -6.03
N PRO A 114 -3.47 10.73 -5.91
CA PRO A 114 -2.52 10.10 -6.82
C PRO A 114 -2.47 8.58 -6.62
N ARG A 115 -1.96 7.87 -7.63
CA ARG A 115 -1.70 6.42 -7.57
C ARG A 115 -0.47 6.06 -6.73
N ASN A 116 0.36 7.05 -6.38
CA ASN A 116 1.67 6.83 -5.80
C ASN A 116 1.61 6.73 -4.28
N ILE A 117 2.34 5.77 -3.74
CA ILE A 117 2.75 5.72 -2.35
C ILE A 117 4.17 6.28 -2.29
N ASP A 118 4.45 7.16 -1.32
CA ASP A 118 5.79 7.71 -1.16
C ASP A 118 6.80 6.60 -0.83
N SER A 119 7.99 6.70 -1.41
CA SER A 119 9.06 5.74 -1.13
C SER A 119 9.62 5.96 0.28
N GLY A 120 9.60 4.93 1.12
CA GLY A 120 10.31 4.92 2.39
C GLY A 120 11.81 4.65 2.22
N THR A 121 12.62 5.08 3.20
CA THR A 121 14.04 4.68 3.28
C THR A 121 14.14 3.40 4.11
N TRP A 122 14.88 2.42 3.60
CA TRP A 122 15.04 1.10 4.23
C TRP A 122 16.53 0.78 4.39
N ALA A 123 16.91 0.30 5.57
CA ALA A 123 18.19 -0.36 5.77
C ALA A 123 18.01 -1.86 5.50
N VAL A 124 18.83 -2.41 4.61
CA VAL A 124 18.76 -3.81 4.19
C VAL A 124 20.03 -4.53 4.65
N PHE A 125 19.86 -5.61 5.40
CA PHE A 125 20.94 -6.42 5.94
C PHE A 125 20.82 -7.86 5.46
N GLU A 126 21.89 -8.38 4.86
CA GLU A 126 21.95 -9.79 4.48
C GLU A 126 22.45 -10.64 5.65
N SER A 127 21.78 -11.76 5.88
CA SER A 127 22.19 -12.83 6.80
C SER A 127 22.42 -14.10 5.99
N ILE A 128 23.64 -14.63 6.00
CA ILE A 128 24.00 -15.86 5.29
C ILE A 128 24.64 -16.82 6.29
N GLY A 129 23.96 -17.94 6.59
CA GLY A 129 24.46 -18.94 7.53
C GLY A 129 23.35 -19.84 8.10
N PRO A 130 23.67 -20.68 9.09
CA PRO A 130 22.69 -21.54 9.75
C PRO A 130 21.51 -20.74 10.34
N PHE A 131 20.29 -21.16 10.01
CA PHE A 131 19.05 -20.58 10.53
C PHE A 131 18.58 -21.34 11.79
N PRO A 132 18.05 -20.66 12.84
CA PRO A 132 17.82 -19.21 12.95
C PRO A 132 18.98 -18.43 13.61
N GLU A 133 20.05 -19.10 14.06
CA GLU A 133 21.09 -18.48 14.90
C GLU A 133 21.78 -17.29 14.21
N THR A 134 22.15 -17.46 12.93
CA THR A 134 22.81 -16.38 12.17
C THR A 134 21.91 -15.15 12.08
N LEU A 135 20.61 -15.36 11.83
CA LEU A 135 19.63 -14.28 11.71
C LEU A 135 19.48 -13.51 13.03
N GLN A 136 19.39 -14.22 14.15
CA GLN A 136 19.28 -13.61 15.48
C GLN A 136 20.54 -12.82 15.84
N ASN A 137 21.72 -13.35 15.52
CA ASN A 137 22.99 -12.65 15.73
C ASN A 137 23.06 -11.37 14.88
N VAL A 138 22.65 -11.41 13.62
CA VAL A 138 22.59 -10.22 12.76
C VAL A 138 21.62 -9.18 13.34
N TRP A 139 20.42 -9.59 13.78
CA TRP A 139 19.48 -8.71 14.47
C TRP A 139 20.11 -8.00 15.68
N GLY A 140 20.76 -8.77 16.56
CA GLY A 140 21.43 -8.19 17.73
C GLY A 140 22.42 -7.10 17.35
N ARG A 141 23.27 -7.38 16.35
CA ARG A 141 24.30 -6.44 15.88
C ARG A 141 23.74 -5.21 15.18
N ILE A 142 22.61 -5.33 14.48
CA ILE A 142 21.94 -4.18 13.87
C ILE A 142 21.59 -3.15 14.96
N TYR A 143 20.96 -3.59 16.06
CA TYR A 143 20.55 -2.70 17.15
C TYR A 143 21.69 -2.29 18.09
N SER A 144 22.66 -3.17 18.35
CA SER A 144 23.75 -2.86 19.29
C SER A 144 24.95 -2.16 18.65
N GLU A 145 25.19 -2.33 17.35
CA GLU A 145 26.39 -1.81 16.66
C GLU A 145 26.02 -0.82 15.55
N TRP A 146 25.14 -1.21 14.63
CA TRP A 146 24.88 -0.42 13.42
C TRP A 146 24.06 0.84 13.72
N PHE A 147 22.90 0.71 14.36
CA PHE A 147 22.06 1.87 14.69
C PHE A 147 22.83 2.97 15.45
N PRO A 148 23.58 2.67 16.53
CA PRO A 148 24.36 3.67 17.26
C PRO A 148 25.45 4.40 16.46
N SER A 149 25.88 3.87 15.32
CA SER A 149 27.01 4.42 14.54
C SER A 149 26.64 4.85 13.11
N SER A 150 25.42 4.54 12.66
CA SER A 150 24.99 4.73 11.27
C SER A 150 24.53 6.15 10.92
N GLY A 151 24.14 6.95 11.92
CA GLY A 151 23.43 8.22 11.70
C GLY A 151 21.99 8.03 11.18
N TYR A 152 21.44 6.83 11.36
CA TYR A 152 20.05 6.49 11.08
C TYR A 152 19.35 6.05 12.36
N GLU A 153 18.06 6.32 12.44
CA GLU A 153 17.17 5.81 13.49
C GLU A 153 16.14 4.85 12.87
N ALA A 154 15.79 3.80 13.63
CA ALA A 154 14.67 2.94 13.27
C ALA A 154 13.35 3.74 13.31
N VAL A 155 12.54 3.59 12.28
CA VAL A 155 11.18 4.14 12.26
C VAL A 155 10.23 3.10 12.85
N GLU A 156 9.33 3.53 13.73
CA GLU A 156 8.28 2.65 14.25
C GLU A 156 7.40 2.15 13.10
N GLY A 157 7.45 0.86 12.81
CA GLY A 157 6.80 0.31 11.62
C GLY A 157 7.00 -1.20 11.47
N PRO A 158 6.45 -1.79 10.40
CA PRO A 158 6.71 -3.17 10.04
C PRO A 158 8.12 -3.34 9.47
N GLU A 159 8.84 -4.31 10.01
CA GLU A 159 10.07 -4.83 9.43
C GLU A 159 9.74 -5.98 8.48
N ILE A 160 10.57 -6.16 7.44
CA ILE A 160 10.40 -7.24 6.46
C ILE A 160 11.53 -8.24 6.67
N LEU A 161 11.15 -9.50 6.87
CA LEU A 161 12.08 -10.63 6.80
C LEU A 161 11.79 -11.37 5.50
N TRP A 162 12.75 -11.34 4.58
CA TRP A 162 12.74 -12.18 3.39
C TRP A 162 13.67 -13.37 3.58
N ASN A 163 13.24 -14.54 3.12
CA ASN A 163 13.94 -15.80 3.23
C ASN A 163 14.04 -16.43 1.85
N GLU A 164 15.22 -16.96 1.50
CA GLU A 164 15.44 -17.49 0.15
C GLU A 164 14.59 -18.72 -0.21
N SER A 165 14.23 -19.52 0.81
CA SER A 165 13.58 -20.82 0.63
C SER A 165 12.81 -21.20 1.90
N PRO A 166 11.72 -21.98 1.83
CA PRO A 166 11.11 -22.57 3.02
C PRO A 166 12.02 -23.62 3.70
N ASP A 167 13.02 -24.17 2.99
CA ASP A 167 13.98 -25.13 3.55
C ASP A 167 15.13 -24.42 4.27
N THR A 168 15.04 -24.39 5.60
CA THR A 168 16.00 -23.72 6.49
C THR A 168 17.21 -24.58 6.84
N GLY A 169 17.32 -25.81 6.33
CA GLY A 169 18.43 -26.73 6.64
C GLY A 169 19.76 -26.39 5.96
N ASN A 170 19.75 -25.46 5.00
CA ASN A 170 20.95 -25.04 4.27
C ASN A 170 21.96 -24.33 5.21
N PRO A 171 23.22 -24.79 5.35
CA PRO A 171 24.22 -24.10 6.17
C PRO A 171 24.63 -22.73 5.62
N LYS A 172 24.27 -22.41 4.38
CA LYS A 172 24.44 -21.10 3.74
C LYS A 172 23.10 -20.42 3.47
N TYR A 173 22.10 -20.65 4.32
CA TYR A 173 20.77 -20.09 4.15
C TYR A 173 20.81 -18.57 4.13
N ARG A 174 20.28 -17.96 3.06
CA ARG A 174 20.21 -16.51 2.87
C ARG A 174 18.87 -15.94 3.33
N SER A 175 18.94 -14.91 4.16
CA SER A 175 17.82 -14.06 4.55
C SER A 175 18.19 -12.60 4.37
N GLU A 176 17.18 -11.75 4.20
CA GLU A 176 17.32 -10.30 4.23
C GLU A 176 16.40 -9.71 5.31
N ILE A 177 16.94 -8.79 6.09
CA ILE A 177 16.21 -8.02 7.08
C ILE A 177 16.11 -6.59 6.56
N TRP A 178 14.89 -6.10 6.40
CA TRP A 178 14.64 -4.74 5.96
C TRP A 178 13.96 -3.98 7.09
N ILE A 179 14.62 -2.92 7.56
CA ILE A 179 14.13 -2.08 8.65
C ILE A 179 13.87 -0.69 8.09
N PRO A 180 12.67 -0.11 8.30
CA PRO A 180 12.42 1.26 7.87
C PRO A 180 13.25 2.21 8.73
N VAL A 181 13.95 3.15 8.10
CA VAL A 181 14.84 4.08 8.77
C VAL A 181 14.61 5.51 8.32
N LYS A 182 15.00 6.47 9.16
CA LYS A 182 15.12 7.88 8.82
C LYS A 182 16.53 8.34 9.18
N LYS A 183 17.05 9.32 8.45
CA LYS A 183 18.32 9.95 8.79
C LYS A 183 18.10 10.87 10.01
N GLU A 184 19.01 10.78 10.97
CA GLU A 184 19.04 11.66 12.15
C GLU A 184 19.38 13.12 11.77
#